data_AF-A0A845S0U6-F1
#
_entry.id   AF-A0A845S0U6-F1
#
_cell.length_a   1.000
_cell.length_b   1.000
_cell.length_c   1.000
_cell.angle_alpha   90.00
_cell.angle_beta   90.00
_cell.angle_gamma   90.00
#
_symmetry.space_group_name_H-M   'P 1'
#
loop_
_entity.id
_entity.type
_entity.pdbx_description
1 polymer ?
#
loop_
_entity_poly.entity_id
_entity_poly.type
_entity_poly.pdbx_seq_one_letter_code
_entity_poly.pdbx_strand_id
1 'polypeptide(L)' 'ATIKVFKKNLIPFRVILIDQKKPIQSFISLLVYSMLETTILCKALDLNPFNQPAVEAIKKETYSLLR' A
#
# COMPACT_ATOMS: atom_id res chain seq x y z
N ALA A 1 -3.57 23.84 9.05
CA ALA A 1 -5.02 23.89 9.29
C ALA A 1 -5.64 22.49 9.35
N THR A 2 -5.42 21.63 8.36
CA THR A 2 -6.05 20.30 8.20
C THR A 2 -5.84 19.32 9.36
N ILE A 3 -4.61 19.18 9.86
CA ILE A 3 -4.32 18.28 11.01
C ILE A 3 -5.16 18.63 12.24
N LYS A 4 -5.35 19.93 12.52
CA LYS A 4 -6.16 20.37 13.67
C LYS A 4 -7.63 19.99 13.50
N VAL A 5 -8.16 20.06 12.28
CA VAL A 5 -9.54 19.65 11.95
C VAL A 5 -9.69 18.13 12.09
N PHE A 6 -8.77 17.33 11.57
CA PHE A 6 -8.81 15.87 11.70
C PHE A 6 -8.74 15.43 13.17
N LYS A 7 -7.87 16.06 13.98
CA LYS A 7 -7.84 15.84 15.43
C LYS A 7 -9.16 16.21 16.10
N LYS A 8 -9.72 17.38 15.78
CA LYS A 8 -11.00 17.85 16.35
C LYS A 8 -12.15 16.89 16.03
N ASN A 9 -12.16 16.33 14.82
CA ASN A 9 -13.22 15.45 14.34
C ASN A 9 -12.93 13.95 14.61
N LEU A 10 -11.87 13.63 15.36
CA LEU A 10 -11.46 12.24 15.67
C LEU A 10 -11.28 11.36 14.43
N ILE A 11 -10.86 11.96 13.31
CA ILE A 11 -10.58 11.24 12.07
C ILE A 11 -9.16 10.66 12.18
N PRO A 12 -8.95 9.34 12.04
CA PRO A 12 -7.60 8.77 12.06
C PRO A 12 -6.82 9.24 10.83
N PHE A 13 -5.58 9.71 11.04
CA PHE A 13 -4.71 10.16 9.97
C PHE A 13 -3.25 9.80 10.26
N ARG A 14 -2.45 9.70 9.19
CA ARG A 14 -1.00 9.49 9.24
C ARG A 14 -0.29 10.68 8.60
N VAL A 15 0.83 11.11 9.18
CA VAL A 15 1.72 12.10 8.59
C VAL A 15 3.09 11.46 8.42
N ILE A 16 3.62 11.50 7.19
CA ILE A 16 4.97 11.04 6.89
C ILE A 16 5.81 12.28 6.59
N LEU A 17 6.86 12.49 7.37
CA LEU A 17 7.82 13.56 7.16
C LEU A 17 8.96 13.03 6.30
N ILE A 18 9.28 13.72 5.21
CA ILE A 18 10.35 13.35 4.28
C ILE A 18 11.47 14.37 4.30
N ASP A 19 12.71 13.93 4.12
CA ASP A 19 13.85 14.83 3.95
C ASP A 19 13.86 15.36 2.52
N GLN A 20 13.57 16.65 2.37
CA GLN A 20 13.55 17.33 1.07
C GLN A 20 14.95 17.52 0.47
N LYS A 21 16.02 17.44 1.27
CA LYS A 21 17.40 17.53 0.78
C LYS A 21 17.86 16.26 0.08
N LYS A 22 17.14 15.15 0.28
CA LYS A 22 17.46 13.83 -0.28
C LYS A 22 16.22 13.18 -0.93
N PRO A 23 15.65 13.81 -1.98
CA PRO A 23 14.34 13.42 -2.52
C PRO A 23 14.32 11.97 -3.04
N ILE A 24 15.38 11.53 -3.73
CA ILE A 24 15.48 10.17 -4.26
C ILE A 24 15.53 9.14 -3.12
N GLN A 25 16.38 9.37 -2.11
CA GLN A 25 16.49 8.46 -0.97
C GLN A 25 15.18 8.40 -0.18
N SER A 26 14.55 9.56 0.07
CA SER A 26 13.25 9.65 0.74
C SER A 26 12.15 8.91 -0.04
N PHE A 27 12.14 9.03 -1.37
CA PHE A 27 11.19 8.32 -2.23
C PHE A 27 11.41 6.81 -2.20
N ILE A 28 12.65 6.34 -2.37
CA ILE A 28 12.99 4.92 -2.30
C ILE A 28 12.62 4.35 -0.92
N SER A 29 12.92 5.09 0.15
CA SER A 29 12.59 4.67 1.51
C SER A 29 11.07 4.54 1.69
N LEU A 30 10.28 5.48 1.16
CA LEU A 30 8.81 5.40 1.21
C LEU A 30 8.29 4.13 0.51
N LEU A 31 8.85 3.78 -0.66
CA LEU A 31 8.49 2.56 -1.37
C LEU A 31 8.84 1.30 -0.57
N VAL A 32 10.08 1.22 -0.05
CA VAL A 32 10.54 0.08 0.74
C VAL A 32 9.71 -0.08 2.01
N TYR A 33 9.44 1.01 2.74
CA TYR A 33 8.60 0.96 3.93
C TYR A 33 7.17 0.55 3.61
N SER A 34 6.61 0.98 2.48
CA SER A 34 5.26 0.55 2.07
C SER A 34 5.19 -0.95 1.77
N MET A 35 6.22 -1.51 1.10
CA MET A 35 6.31 -2.96 0.85
C MET A 35 6.49 -3.76 2.14
N LEU A 36 7.33 -3.28 3.06
CA LEU A 36 7.55 -3.91 4.37
C LEU A 36 6.28 -3.86 5.23
N GLU A 37 5.61 -2.70 5.29
CA GLU A 37 4.35 -2.52 6.01
C GLU A 37 3.28 -3.50 5.50
N THR A 38 3.15 -3.62 4.17
CA THR A 38 2.22 -4.58 3.54
C THR A 38 2.55 -6.01 3.95
N THR A 39 3.83 -6.40 3.89
CA THR A 39 4.27 -7.76 4.23
C THR A 39 4.00 -8.09 5.71
N ILE A 40 4.29 -7.15 6.61
CA ILE A 40 4.05 -7.30 8.05
C ILE A 40 2.55 -7.38 8.34
N LEU A 41 1.74 -6.53 7.68
CA LEU A 41 0.30 -6.53 7.82
C LEU A 41 -0.32 -7.85 7.36
N CYS A 42 0.09 -8.37 6.20
CA CYS A 42 -0.37 -9.67 5.72
C CYS A 42 -0.05 -10.79 6.71
N LYS A 43 1.17 -10.80 7.27
CA LYS A 43 1.54 -11.77 8.31
C LYS A 43 0.68 -11.63 9.57
N ALA A 44 0.35 -10.41 9.98
CA ALA A 44 -0.54 -10.16 11.13
C ALA A 44 -1.98 -10.61 10.88
N LEU A 45 -2.41 -10.64 9.62
CA LEU A 45 -3.74 -11.09 9.19
C LEU A 45 -3.77 -12.57 8.77
N ASP A 46 -2.67 -13.31 8.90
CA ASP A 46 -2.51 -14.70 8.42
C ASP A 46 -2.80 -14.87 6.91
N LEU A 47 -2.37 -13.90 6.12
CA LEU A 47 -2.49 -13.88 4.65
C LEU A 47 -1.12 -14.05 3.99
N ASN A 48 -1.12 -14.61 2.78
CA ASN A 48 0.08 -14.67 1.93
C ASN A 48 0.23 -13.36 1.13
N PRO A 49 1.27 -12.54 1.36
CA PRO A 49 1.47 -11.28 0.63
C PRO A 49 2.03 -11.45 -0.79
N PHE A 50 2.46 -12.66 -1.16
CA PHE A 50 3.23 -12.91 -2.38
C PHE A 50 2.43 -13.63 -3.47
N ASN A 51 1.13 -13.85 -3.26
CA ASN A 51 0.27 -14.50 -4.25
C ASN A 51 -0.95 -13.65 -4.60
N GLN A 52 -1.57 -13.98 -5.73
CA GLN A 52 -2.82 -13.36 -6.17
C GLN A 52 -3.67 -14.37 -6.96
N PRO A 53 -4.25 -15.40 -6.31
CA PRO A 53 -4.97 -16.46 -7.02
C PRO A 53 -6.26 -15.97 -7.70
N ALA A 54 -6.89 -14.93 -7.17
CA ALA A 54 -8.17 -14.42 -7.66
C ALA A 54 -8.12 -13.89 -9.11
N VAL A 55 -6.94 -13.49 -9.62
CA VAL A 55 -6.83 -12.95 -10.99
C VAL A 55 -6.85 -14.04 -12.07
N GLU A 56 -6.61 -15.29 -11.72
CA GLU A 56 -6.54 -16.38 -12.71
C GLU A 56 -7.90 -16.69 -13.34
N ALA A 57 -8.99 -16.48 -12.61
CA ALA A 57 -10.35 -16.68 -13.13
C ALA A 57 -10.64 -15.73 -14.30
N ILE A 58 -10.42 -14.42 -14.10
CA ILE A 58 -10.69 -13.41 -15.14
C ILE A 58 -9.74 -13.51 -16.32
N LYS A 59 -8.47 -13.91 -16.10
CA LYS A 59 -7.52 -14.17 -17.19
C LYS A 59 -8.02 -15.27 -18.13
N LYS A 60 -8.47 -16.40 -17.56
CA LYS A 60 -9.00 -17.53 -18.35
C LYS A 60 -10.21 -17.12 -19.19
N GLU A 61 -11.15 -16.40 -18.58
CA GLU A 61 -12.34 -15.91 -19.26
C GLU A 61 -11.98 -14.95 -20.40
N THR A 62 -11.07 -14.00 -20.14
CA THR A 62 -10.61 -13.03 -21.14
C THR A 62 -9.95 -13.72 -22.33
N TYR A 63 -9.05 -14.70 -22.10
CA TYR A 63 -8.44 -15.46 -23.19
C TYR A 63 -9.44 -16.31 -23.97
N SER A 64 -10.52 -16.78 -23.34
CA SER A 64 -11.59 -17.50 -24.03
C SER A 64 -12.42 -16.60 -24.93
N LEU A 65 -12.60 -15.32 -24.56
CA LEU A 65 -13.33 -14.33 -25.37
C LEU A 65 -12.53 -13.83 -26.57
N LEU A 66 -11.20 -13.88 -26.49
CA LEU A 66 -10.27 -13.45 -27.55
C LEU A 66 -9.92 -14.56 -28.55
N ARG A 67 -10.41 -15.78 -28.31
CA ARG A 67 -10.32 -16.91 -29.26
C ARG A 67 -11.55 -16.93 -30.17
#